data_AF-A0A7C2SL36-F1
#
_entry.id   AF-A0A7C2SL36-F1
#
_cell.length_a   1.000
_cell.length_b   1.000
_cell.length_c   1.000
_cell.angle_alpha   90.00
_cell.angle_beta   90.00
_cell.angle_gamma   90.00
#
_symmetry.space_group_name_H-M   'P 1'
#
loop_
_entity.id
_entity.type
_entity.pdbx_description
1 polymer ?
#
loop_
_entity_poly.entity_id
_entity_poly.type
_entity_poly.pdbx_seq_one_letter_code
_entity_poly.pdbx_strand_id
1 'polypeptide(L)'
;MERDHDRTLGVIEALTAVRDQCPHAAVREHAAAALAAIARDGAPVVREQASLVLTTLAGWRGERADQVKRSLRAFLEAGAPPRR
;
A
#
# COMPACT_ATOMS: atom_id res chain seq x y z
N MET A 1 -7.82 -18.99 0.18
CA MET A 1 -8.33 -18.07 1.23
C MET A 1 -7.17 -17.53 2.08
N GLU A 2 -6.26 -18.36 2.58
CA GLU A 2 -5.11 -17.94 3.41
C GLU A 2 -4.13 -16.98 2.72
N ARG A 3 -3.79 -17.25 1.44
CA ARG A 3 -2.88 -16.40 0.65
C ARG A 3 -3.38 -14.97 0.40
N ASP A 4 -4.68 -14.73 0.51
CA ASP A 4 -5.27 -13.40 0.27
C ASP A 4 -5.21 -12.52 1.52
N HIS A 5 -5.40 -13.15 2.70
CA HIS A 5 -5.29 -12.50 3.99
C HIS A 5 -3.83 -12.12 4.31
N ASP A 6 -2.88 -13.02 4.05
CA ASP A 6 -1.45 -12.76 4.27
C ASP A 6 -0.93 -11.61 3.38
N ARG A 7 -1.39 -11.55 2.13
CA ARG A 7 -1.09 -10.44 1.20
C ARG A 7 -1.69 -9.12 1.65
N THR A 8 -2.94 -9.16 2.12
CA THR A 8 -3.62 -7.98 2.67
C THR A 8 -2.88 -7.45 3.91
N LEU A 9 -2.42 -8.34 4.78
CA LEU A 9 -1.62 -7.97 5.95
C LEU A 9 -0.31 -7.29 5.53
N GLY A 10 0.43 -7.88 4.58
CA GLY A 10 1.67 -7.28 4.07
C GLY A 10 1.48 -5.91 3.42
N VAL A 11 0.31 -5.65 2.80
CA VAL A 11 -0.04 -4.30 2.30
C VAL A 11 -0.30 -3.33 3.45
N ILE A 12 -1.06 -3.73 4.46
CA ILE A 12 -1.37 -2.90 5.62
C ILE A 12 -0.07 -2.51 6.34
N GLU A 13 0.88 -3.43 6.47
CA GLU A 13 2.22 -3.15 7.01
C GLU A 13 3.00 -2.15 6.14
N ALA A 14 2.95 -2.32 4.82
CA ALA A 14 3.58 -1.39 3.88
C ALA A 14 2.98 0.02 4.01
N LEU A 15 1.66 0.15 4.08
CA LEU A 15 0.96 1.42 4.29
C LEU A 15 1.30 2.06 5.65
N THR A 16 1.39 1.25 6.70
CA THR A 16 1.82 1.69 8.03
C THR A 16 3.24 2.25 7.99
N ALA A 17 4.15 1.58 7.28
CA ALA A 17 5.51 2.07 7.08
C ALA A 17 5.54 3.42 6.34
N VAL A 18 4.67 3.64 5.34
CA VAL A 18 4.55 4.95 4.67
C VAL A 18 4.14 6.03 5.67
N ARG A 19 3.09 5.78 6.46
CA ARG A 19 2.58 6.72 7.46
C ARG A 19 3.65 7.12 8.48
N ASP A 20 4.47 6.18 8.91
CA ASP A 20 5.39 6.39 10.04
C ASP A 20 6.78 6.85 9.61
N GLN A 21 7.23 6.49 8.40
CA GLN A 21 8.64 6.62 8.00
C GLN A 21 8.85 7.49 6.75
N CYS A 22 7.81 7.86 6.01
CA CYS A 22 7.96 8.74 4.85
C CYS A 22 8.29 10.17 5.30
N PRO A 23 9.30 10.85 4.74
CA PRO A 23 9.65 12.22 5.12
C PRO A 23 8.63 13.26 4.64
N HIS A 24 7.74 12.90 3.71
CA HIS A 24 6.77 13.80 3.11
C HIS A 24 5.44 13.77 3.87
N ALA A 25 5.10 14.85 4.57
CA ALA A 25 3.89 14.93 5.41
C ALA A 25 2.60 14.59 4.65
N ALA A 26 2.40 15.15 3.46
CA ALA A 26 1.23 14.87 2.63
C ALA A 26 1.10 13.37 2.27
N VAL A 27 2.22 12.68 2.05
CA VAL A 27 2.23 11.25 1.75
C VAL A 27 1.86 10.43 2.99
N ARG A 28 2.33 10.85 4.17
CA ARG A 28 1.94 10.23 5.45
C ARG A 28 0.44 10.38 5.72
N GLU A 29 -0.13 11.55 5.43
CA GLU A 29 -1.56 11.81 5.58
C GLU A 29 -2.40 10.94 4.63
N HIS A 30 -2.00 10.81 3.37
CA HIS A 30 -2.64 9.88 2.44
C HIS A 30 -2.58 8.44 2.93
N ALA A 31 -1.44 7.99 3.45
CA ALA A 31 -1.30 6.65 4.02
C ALA A 31 -2.18 6.45 5.27
N ALA A 32 -2.31 7.47 6.12
CA ALA A 32 -3.22 7.43 7.27
C ALA A 32 -4.69 7.33 6.83
N ALA A 33 -5.10 8.11 5.84
CA ALA A 33 -6.45 8.07 5.28
C ALA A 33 -6.75 6.70 4.63
N ALA A 34 -5.79 6.13 3.91
CA ALA A 34 -5.87 4.79 3.34
C ALA A 34 -6.09 3.71 4.41
N LEU A 35 -5.31 3.74 5.49
CA LEU A 35 -5.48 2.81 6.62
C LEU A 35 -6.86 2.97 7.30
N ALA A 36 -7.35 4.20 7.45
CA ALA A 36 -8.67 4.46 8.01
C ALA A 36 -9.80 3.93 7.10
N ALA A 37 -9.67 4.09 5.78
CA ALA A 37 -10.61 3.53 4.82
C ALA A 37 -10.63 2.00 4.87
N ILE A 38 -9.45 1.35 4.91
CA ILE A 38 -9.35 -0.11 5.05
C ILE A 38 -9.97 -0.59 6.37
N ALA A 39 -9.75 0.13 7.47
CA ALA A 39 -10.34 -0.24 8.76
C ALA A 39 -11.88 -0.13 8.77
N ARG A 40 -12.44 0.83 8.01
CA ARG A 40 -13.90 1.03 7.92
C ARG A 40 -14.57 0.08 6.92
N ASP A 41 -14.01 -0.01 5.72
CA ASP A 41 -14.66 -0.63 4.56
C ASP A 41 -14.09 -2.04 4.26
N GLY A 42 -13.00 -2.44 4.91
CA GLY A 42 -12.43 -3.78 4.86
C GLY A 42 -11.60 -4.09 3.61
N ALA A 43 -11.47 -5.38 3.29
CA ALA A 43 -10.67 -5.89 2.17
C ALA A 43 -11.00 -5.28 0.78
N PRO A 44 -12.27 -4.96 0.43
CA PRO A 44 -12.61 -4.46 -0.91
C PRO A 44 -11.85 -3.19 -1.33
N VAL A 45 -11.55 -2.30 -0.38
CA VAL A 45 -10.88 -1.02 -0.68
C VAL A 45 -9.36 -1.10 -0.66
N VAL A 46 -8.77 -2.18 -0.12
CA VAL A 46 -7.31 -2.33 0.06
C VAL A 46 -6.55 -2.09 -1.24
N ARG A 47 -7.06 -2.61 -2.35
CA ARG A 47 -6.44 -2.49 -3.67
C ARG A 47 -6.44 -1.06 -4.20
N GLU A 48 -7.56 -0.37 -4.06
CA GLU A 48 -7.66 1.04 -4.44
C GLU A 48 -6.72 1.89 -3.59
N GLN A 49 -6.75 1.70 -2.27
CA GLN A 49 -5.91 2.45 -1.33
C GLN A 49 -4.41 2.19 -1.55
N ALA A 50 -4.01 0.95 -1.82
CA ALA A 50 -2.63 0.61 -2.16
C ALA A 50 -2.16 1.29 -3.45
N SER A 51 -3.02 1.36 -4.47
CA SER A 51 -2.74 2.06 -5.72
C SER A 51 -2.54 3.57 -5.50
N LEU A 52 -3.47 4.20 -4.78
CA LEU A 52 -3.40 5.62 -4.46
C LEU A 52 -2.14 5.98 -3.66
N VAL A 53 -1.80 5.20 -2.64
CA VAL A 53 -0.59 5.48 -1.88
C VAL A 53 0.66 5.29 -2.74
N LEU A 54 0.73 4.22 -3.55
CA LEU A 54 1.87 3.99 -4.46
C LEU A 54 2.11 5.17 -5.42
N THR A 55 1.06 5.78 -5.97
CA THR A 55 1.22 6.95 -6.88
C THR A 55 1.72 8.19 -6.14
N THR A 56 1.38 8.33 -4.85
CA THR A 56 1.83 9.46 -4.02
C THR A 56 3.25 9.34 -3.48
N LEU A 57 3.89 8.15 -3.56
CA LEU A 57 5.27 7.93 -3.08
C LEU A 57 6.37 8.64 -3.90
N ALA A 58 6.01 9.62 -4.73
CA ALA A 58 6.95 10.43 -5.48
C ALA A 58 7.91 11.16 -4.51
N GLY A 59 9.22 11.00 -4.74
CA GLY A 59 10.24 11.66 -3.94
C GLY A 59 10.65 10.95 -2.64
N TRP A 60 9.98 9.88 -2.20
CA TRP A 60 10.52 9.03 -1.14
C TRP A 60 11.56 8.06 -1.72
N ARG A 61 12.76 8.03 -1.15
CA ARG A 61 13.91 7.25 -1.63
C ARG A 61 14.57 6.47 -0.49
N GLY A 62 15.39 5.48 -0.86
CA GLY A 62 16.12 4.62 0.07
C GLY A 62 15.54 3.21 0.13
N GLU A 63 16.29 2.30 0.75
CA GLU A 63 15.98 0.86 0.79
C GLU A 63 14.55 0.59 1.29
N ARG A 64 14.14 1.31 2.33
CA ARG A 64 12.80 1.18 2.90
C ARG A 64 11.69 1.61 1.92
N ALA A 65 11.90 2.73 1.23
CA ALA A 65 10.96 3.22 0.22
C ALA A 65 10.83 2.21 -0.93
N ASP A 66 11.94 1.60 -1.35
CA ASP A 66 11.96 0.60 -2.41
C ASP A 66 11.28 -0.70 -1.99
N GLN A 67 11.51 -1.15 -0.75
CA GLN A 67 10.80 -2.31 -0.20
C GLN A 67 9.28 -2.08 -0.20
N VAL A 68 8.81 -0.92 0.29
CA VAL A 68 7.38 -0.58 0.30
C VAL A 68 6.81 -0.54 -1.11
N LYS A 69 7.48 0.14 -2.05
CA LYS A 69 7.03 0.21 -3.45
C LYS A 69 6.94 -1.17 -4.09
N ARG A 70 7.91 -2.05 -3.82
CA ARG A 70 7.88 -3.45 -4.29
C ARG A 70 6.69 -4.21 -3.72
N SER A 71 6.44 -4.13 -2.42
CA SER A 71 5.30 -4.80 -1.77
C SER A 71 3.96 -4.33 -2.34
N LEU A 72 3.78 -3.01 -2.48
CA LEU A 72 2.55 -2.44 -3.05
C LEU A 72 2.36 -2.86 -4.51
N ARG A 73 3.41 -2.82 -5.33
CA ARG A 73 3.36 -3.28 -6.73
C ARG A 73 3.04 -4.76 -6.85
N ALA A 74 3.71 -5.61 -6.08
CA ALA A 74 3.50 -7.05 -6.11
C ALA A 74 2.05 -7.42 -5.75
N PHE A 75 1.47 -6.73 -4.75
CA PHE A 75 0.06 -6.90 -4.40
C PHE A 75 -0.88 -6.49 -5.54
N LEU A 76 -0.63 -5.33 -6.14
CA LEU A 76 -1.43 -4.83 -7.26
C LEU A 76 -1.31 -5.77 -8.47
N GLU A 77 -0.13 -6.26 -8.80
CA GLU A 77 0.09 -7.19 -9.91
C GLU A 77 -0.55 -8.56 -9.66
N ALA A 78 -0.50 -9.08 -8.44
CA ALA A 78 -1.07 -10.38 -8.09
C ALA A 78 -2.60 -10.48 -8.27
N GLY A 79 -3.30 -9.35 -8.33
CA GLY A 79 -4.74 -9.27 -8.62
C GLY A 79 -5.07 -8.72 -10.02
N ALA A 80 -4.07 -8.41 -10.85
CA ALA A 80 -4.31 -8.02 -12.24
C ALA A 80 -4.53 -9.27 -13.10
N PRO A 81 -5.54 -9.29 -14.00
CA PRO A 81 -5.63 -10.38 -14.97
C PRO A 81 -4.36 -10.42 -15.82
N PRO A 82 -3.85 -11.60 -16.20
CA PRO A 82 -2.69 -11.69 -17.08
C PRO A 82 -3.00 -10.93 -18.37
N ARG A 83 -2.13 -9.97 -18.72
CA ARG A 83 -2.18 -9.31 -20.02
C ARG A 83 -1.84 -10.39 -21.06
N ARG A 84 -2.85 -10.84 -21.80
CA ARG A 84 -2.70 -11.70 -22.98
C ARG A 84 -2.03 -10.94 -24.12
#